data_AF-A0AAE0ZRH5-F1
#
_entry.id   AF-A0AAE0ZRH5-F1
#
_cell.length_a   1.000
_cell.length_b   1.000
_cell.length_c   1.000
_cell.angle_alpha   90.00
_cell.angle_beta   90.00
_cell.angle_gamma   90.00
#
_symmetry.space_group_name_H-M   'P 1'
#
loop_
_entity.id
_entity.type
_entity.pdbx_description
1 polymer ?
#
loop_
_entity_poly.entity_id
_entity_poly.type
_entity_poly.pdbx_seq_one_letter_code
_entity_poly.pdbx_strand_id
1 'polypeptide(L)'
;MVSHMLQLLLLTALSCCLTQTSASRASDTMYNTYLSFDSKNYRQAIVPQAKNCQYVREVPPKLRFASEIKPDGLDIFYQKYTEAYGIPVLCDKNVSDDALRRACYVLRFMLAENSVVREWFWRMSGRIAVIGKDEVTNDIPEHRHHSDLGNQVTRGRSATYHNPVSTAGEENILCYQKDRNRQKDMMVRHLSKAIYVLGAAVGIQGWDGRMRAAYAHAKKTGLFKDTLFMKSVQDFFAEGVQSYFNVQTYRAKPDGVHGPIATRGALKYYDPDLYNLIKEIFPCANTYLKRCQSHRNLEQNQKLRENCEPKGRHDLIYDGKIRCHDKKPGCEFWSGSNQCTENPTFMEKACKKSCHICIADRNCFDKHKKCEHWAKRGECSANIIFMAADCRMSCKFC
;
A
#
# COMPACT_ATOMS: atom_id res chain seq x y z
N MET A 1 -37.60 30.03 -36.65
CA MET A 1 -37.46 28.83 -35.79
C MET A 1 -36.02 28.30 -35.66
N VAL A 2 -35.00 28.90 -36.28
CA VAL A 2 -33.59 28.44 -36.14
C VAL A 2 -32.79 29.22 -35.07
N SER A 3 -33.24 30.42 -34.68
CA SER A 3 -32.51 31.28 -33.72
C SER A 3 -32.69 30.87 -32.25
N HIS A 4 -33.82 30.26 -31.87
CA HIS A 4 -34.07 29.84 -30.48
C HIS A 4 -33.48 28.47 -30.11
N MET A 5 -33.13 27.61 -31.08
CA MET A 5 -32.41 26.36 -30.78
C MET A 5 -30.93 26.59 -30.49
N LEU A 6 -30.32 27.65 -31.02
CA LEU A 6 -28.90 27.94 -30.77
C LEU A 6 -28.64 28.47 -29.35
N GLN A 7 -29.58 29.23 -28.78
CA GLN A 7 -29.48 29.73 -27.40
C GLN A 7 -29.66 28.64 -26.33
N LEU A 8 -30.47 27.60 -26.60
CA LEU A 8 -30.67 26.48 -25.67
C LEU A 8 -29.47 25.51 -25.64
N LEU A 9 -28.74 25.38 -26.75
CA LEU A 9 -27.52 24.56 -26.85
C LEU A 9 -26.30 25.23 -26.19
N LEU A 10 -26.23 26.56 -26.18
CA LEU A 10 -25.16 27.30 -25.48
C LEU A 10 -25.34 27.28 -23.95
N LEU A 11 -26.58 27.33 -23.44
CA LEU A 11 -26.86 27.28 -21.99
C LEU A 11 -26.62 25.89 -21.37
N THR A 12 -26.80 24.82 -22.15
CA THR A 12 -26.53 23.44 -21.70
C THR A 12 -25.03 23.11 -21.72
N ALA A 13 -24.25 23.68 -22.65
CA ALA A 13 -22.80 23.54 -22.68
C ALA A 13 -22.09 24.28 -21.52
N LEU A 14 -22.56 25.46 -21.12
CA LEU A 14 -21.98 26.21 -19.99
C LEU A 14 -22.24 25.53 -18.62
N SER A 15 -23.36 24.84 -18.44
CA SER A 15 -23.65 24.09 -17.21
C SER A 15 -22.82 22.80 -17.08
N CYS A 16 -22.38 22.22 -18.22
CA CYS A 16 -21.49 21.06 -18.24
C CYS A 16 -20.02 21.46 -17.96
N CYS A 17 -19.58 22.65 -18.39
CA CYS A 17 -18.24 23.16 -18.08
C CYS A 17 -18.05 23.58 -16.61
N LEU A 18 -19.11 24.06 -15.95
CA LEU A 18 -19.05 24.45 -14.53
C LEU A 18 -19.09 23.25 -13.56
N THR A 19 -19.51 22.07 -14.02
CA THR A 19 -19.50 20.84 -13.21
C THR A 19 -18.22 20.00 -13.39
N GLN A 20 -17.45 20.21 -14.47
CA GLN A 20 -16.14 19.56 -14.67
C GLN A 20 -14.97 20.28 -13.97
N THR A 21 -15.15 21.56 -13.60
CA THR A 21 -14.12 22.36 -12.91
C THR A 21 -14.10 22.15 -11.39
N SER A 22 -15.15 21.58 -10.80
CA SER A 22 -15.19 21.24 -9.37
C SER A 22 -14.62 19.85 -9.05
N ALA A 23 -14.71 18.89 -9.99
CA ALA A 23 -14.14 17.56 -9.83
C ALA A 23 -12.61 17.49 -10.03
N SER A 24 -12.06 18.37 -10.87
CA SER A 24 -10.60 18.48 -11.11
C SER A 24 -9.86 19.18 -9.95
N ARG A 25 -10.47 20.18 -9.30
CA ARG A 25 -9.87 20.83 -8.12
C ARG A 25 -9.77 19.94 -6.88
N ALA A 26 -10.63 18.92 -6.76
CA ALA A 26 -10.62 17.99 -5.63
C ALA A 26 -9.53 16.90 -5.75
N SER A 27 -9.12 16.52 -6.97
CA SER A 27 -7.99 15.58 -7.16
C SER A 27 -6.63 16.28 -7.00
N ASP A 28 -6.54 17.55 -7.40
CA ASP A 28 -5.30 18.33 -7.36
C ASP A 28 -4.90 18.73 -5.93
N THR A 29 -5.84 18.88 -5.00
CA THR A 29 -5.53 19.21 -3.60
C THR A 29 -4.99 18.01 -2.83
N MET A 30 -5.47 16.80 -3.12
CA MET A 30 -4.92 15.58 -2.50
C MET A 30 -3.53 15.28 -3.05
N TYR A 31 -3.31 15.42 -4.37
CA TYR A 31 -2.04 15.12 -5.03
C TYR A 31 -0.92 16.13 -4.70
N ASN A 32 -1.23 17.43 -4.59
CA ASN A 32 -0.23 18.44 -4.21
C ASN A 32 0.22 18.35 -2.73
N THR A 33 -0.51 17.61 -1.89
CA THR A 33 -0.07 17.27 -0.53
C THR A 33 0.98 16.14 -0.52
N TYR A 34 1.09 15.35 -1.58
CA TYR A 34 2.08 14.24 -1.66
C TYR A 34 3.50 14.69 -2.04
N LEU A 35 3.68 15.91 -2.58
CA LEU A 35 4.97 16.37 -3.09
C LEU A 35 5.66 17.45 -2.26
N SER A 36 5.03 17.95 -1.18
CA SER A 36 5.81 18.57 -0.11
C SER A 36 6.32 17.47 0.81
N PHE A 37 7.51 16.95 0.48
CA PHE A 37 8.32 16.16 1.41
C PHE A 37 8.67 17.05 2.62
N ASP A 38 7.72 17.29 3.52
CA ASP A 38 7.95 18.01 4.76
C ASP A 38 8.53 17.06 5.81
N SER A 39 9.84 17.17 6.02
CA SER A 39 10.63 16.46 7.03
C SER A 39 10.00 16.39 8.43
N LYS A 40 9.04 17.27 8.73
CA LYS A 40 8.34 17.30 10.02
C LYS A 40 7.37 16.13 10.23
N ASN A 41 6.87 15.51 9.17
CA ASN A 41 5.74 14.55 9.26
C ASN A 41 6.14 13.07 9.18
N TYR A 42 7.41 12.75 8.92
CA TYR A 42 7.87 11.37 8.72
C TYR A 42 9.21 11.09 9.40
N ARG A 43 9.46 9.82 9.75
CA ARG A 43 10.72 9.39 10.38
C ARG A 43 11.86 9.41 9.37
N GLN A 44 13.00 9.96 9.79
CA GLN A 44 14.22 10.08 9.00
C GLN A 44 15.34 9.26 9.65
N ALA A 45 15.25 7.93 9.59
CA ALA A 45 16.35 7.06 10.02
C ALA A 45 16.39 5.78 9.16
N ILE A 46 17.46 5.00 9.35
CA ILE A 46 17.58 3.66 8.76
C ILE A 46 16.51 2.76 9.40
N VAL A 47 15.72 2.10 8.57
CA VAL A 47 14.64 1.20 9.02
C VAL A 47 15.25 0.01 9.76
N PRO A 48 14.90 -0.21 11.05
CA PRO A 48 15.38 -1.37 11.78
C PRO A 48 14.94 -2.68 11.14
N GLN A 49 15.84 -3.66 11.07
CA GLN A 49 15.56 -4.97 10.45
C GLN A 49 15.13 -6.05 11.45
N ALA A 50 15.13 -5.75 12.76
CA ALA A 50 14.79 -6.71 13.81
C ALA A 50 13.31 -7.12 13.76
N LYS A 51 13.01 -8.42 13.88
CA LYS A 51 11.66 -8.99 13.62
C LYS A 51 11.10 -9.67 14.87
N ASN A 52 11.35 -9.06 16.02
CA ASN A 52 11.26 -9.76 17.28
C ASN A 52 9.95 -9.47 18.02
N CYS A 53 8.96 -10.29 17.73
CA CYS A 53 7.64 -10.25 18.36
C CYS A 53 7.56 -11.01 19.69
N GLN A 54 8.65 -11.61 20.17
CA GLN A 54 8.60 -12.50 21.34
C GLN A 54 8.63 -11.71 22.65
N TYR A 55 9.40 -10.62 22.70
CA TYR A 55 9.67 -9.87 23.92
C TYR A 55 8.67 -8.72 24.05
N VAL A 56 7.75 -8.89 24.99
CA VAL A 56 6.87 -7.84 25.50
C VAL A 56 7.61 -7.15 26.65
N ARG A 57 7.69 -5.83 26.59
CA ARG A 57 8.45 -4.99 27.52
C ARG A 57 7.77 -3.65 27.73
N GLU A 58 8.27 -2.85 28.66
CA GLU A 58 7.81 -1.47 28.82
C GLU A 58 8.11 -0.64 27.56
N VAL A 59 7.30 0.39 27.31
CA VAL A 59 7.51 1.31 26.19
C VAL A 59 8.82 2.08 26.41
N PRO A 60 9.80 1.99 25.50
CA PRO A 60 11.05 2.75 25.62
C PRO A 60 10.78 4.25 25.75
N PRO A 61 11.40 4.96 26.72
CA PRO A 61 11.12 6.37 26.97
C PRO A 61 11.26 7.27 25.73
N LYS A 62 12.22 6.97 24.85
CA LYS A 62 12.42 7.73 23.61
C LYS A 62 11.19 7.72 22.68
N LEU A 63 10.44 6.62 22.63
CA LEU A 63 9.27 6.51 21.74
C LEU A 63 8.10 7.39 22.20
N ARG A 64 8.16 7.95 23.41
CA ARG A 64 7.17 8.90 23.92
C ARG A 64 7.25 10.24 23.22
N PHE A 65 8.37 10.57 22.57
CA PHE A 65 8.57 11.87 21.95
C PHE A 65 8.15 11.89 20.48
N ALA A 66 7.60 13.03 20.06
CA ALA A 66 7.26 13.34 18.68
C ALA A 66 8.45 13.29 17.70
N SER A 67 9.70 13.32 18.20
CA SER A 67 10.89 13.12 17.37
C SER A 67 11.01 11.69 16.85
N GLU A 68 10.52 10.71 17.61
CA GLU A 68 10.60 9.29 17.27
C GLU A 68 9.29 8.78 16.64
N ILE A 69 8.15 9.19 17.18
CA ILE A 69 6.82 8.74 16.74
C ILE A 69 5.96 9.96 16.37
N LYS A 70 5.61 10.10 15.10
CA LYS A 70 4.79 11.22 14.62
C LYS A 70 3.27 10.94 14.73
N PRO A 71 2.44 12.00 14.86
CA PRO A 71 2.82 13.41 15.05
C PRO A 71 3.25 13.76 16.49
N ASP A 72 2.63 13.14 17.50
CA ASP A 72 2.67 13.64 18.89
C ASP A 72 3.45 12.77 19.89
N GLY A 73 4.07 11.68 19.43
CA GLY A 73 4.68 10.69 20.32
C GLY A 73 3.71 9.59 20.76
N LEU A 74 3.99 8.95 21.90
CA LEU A 74 3.14 7.90 22.49
C LEU A 74 2.66 8.31 23.87
N ASP A 75 1.33 8.43 24.04
CA ASP A 75 0.66 8.70 25.32
C ASP A 75 1.01 7.64 26.38
N ILE A 76 1.09 8.06 27.65
CA ILE A 76 1.41 7.22 28.82
C ILE A 76 0.47 6.02 29.00
N PHE A 77 -0.72 6.05 28.40
CA PHE A 77 -1.67 4.95 28.29
C PHE A 77 -1.00 3.66 27.81
N TYR A 78 -0.12 3.76 26.82
CA TYR A 78 0.62 2.58 26.36
C TYR A 78 1.65 2.19 27.42
N GLN A 79 1.54 1.00 27.99
CA GLN A 79 2.45 0.51 29.02
C GLN A 79 3.24 -0.72 28.59
N LYS A 80 2.72 -1.48 27.61
CA LYS A 80 3.40 -2.63 27.02
C LYS A 80 3.72 -2.38 25.55
N TYR A 81 4.83 -2.95 25.11
CA TYR A 81 5.40 -2.76 23.79
C TYR A 81 6.13 -4.00 23.29
N THR A 82 5.97 -4.26 21.99
CA THR A 82 6.84 -5.12 21.20
C THR A 82 6.94 -4.54 19.79
N GLU A 83 7.74 -5.14 18.90
CA GLU A 83 7.92 -4.59 17.56
C GLU A 83 8.39 -5.61 16.52
N ALA A 84 8.12 -5.30 15.27
CA ALA A 84 8.81 -5.89 14.12
C ALA A 84 9.18 -4.78 13.15
N TYR A 85 10.37 -4.85 12.55
CA TYR A 85 10.90 -3.87 11.61
C TYR A 85 10.99 -2.43 12.18
N GLY A 86 11.16 -2.29 13.49
CA GLY A 86 11.12 -0.99 14.17
C GLY A 86 9.72 -0.34 14.22
N ILE A 87 8.67 -1.10 13.89
CA ILE A 87 7.28 -0.67 13.90
C ILE A 87 6.63 -1.11 15.23
N PRO A 88 6.15 -0.17 16.06
CA PRO A 88 5.57 -0.47 17.36
C PRO A 88 4.27 -1.26 17.31
N VAL A 89 4.13 -2.17 18.27
CA VAL A 89 2.87 -2.82 18.67
C VAL A 89 2.67 -2.57 20.16
N LEU A 90 1.56 -1.91 20.50
CA LEU A 90 1.36 -1.24 21.79
C LEU A 90 0.05 -1.67 22.46
N CYS A 91 -0.02 -1.58 23.79
CA CYS A 91 -1.26 -1.71 24.55
C CYS A 91 -1.12 -1.17 25.98
N ASP A 92 -2.25 -1.09 26.69
CA ASP A 92 -2.29 -0.91 28.15
C ASP A 92 -1.70 -2.13 28.89
N LYS A 93 -1.36 -1.96 30.18
CA LYS A 93 -0.83 -3.04 31.04
C LYS A 93 -1.76 -4.24 31.18
N ASN A 94 -3.08 -4.06 31.08
CA ASN A 94 -4.04 -5.13 31.37
C ASN A 94 -4.26 -6.06 30.18
N VAL A 95 -3.80 -5.68 28.98
CA VAL A 95 -3.89 -6.50 27.78
C VAL A 95 -2.96 -7.71 27.87
N SER A 96 -3.46 -8.87 27.43
CA SER A 96 -2.68 -10.10 27.38
C SER A 96 -1.42 -9.95 26.50
N ASP A 97 -0.27 -10.41 27.01
CA ASP A 97 0.98 -10.45 26.24
C ASP A 97 0.81 -11.27 24.96
N ASP A 98 0.02 -12.35 24.98
CA ASP A 98 -0.23 -13.17 23.80
C ASP A 98 -1.00 -12.41 22.72
N ALA A 99 -1.87 -11.48 23.11
CA ALA A 99 -2.53 -10.60 22.15
C ALA A 99 -1.52 -9.68 21.48
N LEU A 100 -0.57 -9.14 22.25
CA LEU A 100 0.48 -8.28 21.72
C LEU A 100 1.42 -9.04 20.77
N ARG A 101 1.86 -10.24 21.17
CA ARG A 101 2.70 -11.12 20.35
C ARG A 101 1.99 -11.51 19.05
N ARG A 102 0.70 -11.85 19.11
CA ARG A 102 -0.11 -12.18 17.94
C ARG A 102 -0.29 -10.97 17.01
N ALA A 103 -0.60 -9.79 17.55
CA ALA A 103 -0.70 -8.57 16.76
C ALA A 103 0.62 -8.25 16.04
N CYS A 104 1.75 -8.45 16.74
CA CYS A 104 3.07 -8.33 16.14
C CYS A 104 3.33 -9.41 15.08
N TYR A 105 2.87 -10.64 15.25
CA TYR A 105 2.93 -11.65 14.19
C TYR A 105 2.19 -11.18 12.92
N VAL A 106 0.98 -10.61 13.06
CA VAL A 106 0.22 -10.10 11.90
C VAL A 106 1.02 -9.01 11.18
N LEU A 107 1.59 -8.06 11.93
CA LEU A 107 2.48 -7.03 11.40
C LEU A 107 3.69 -7.61 10.67
N ARG A 108 4.41 -8.51 11.34
CA ARG A 108 5.61 -9.17 10.84
C ARG A 108 5.31 -9.91 9.54
N PHE A 109 4.20 -10.63 9.49
CA PHE A 109 3.72 -11.37 8.33
C PHE A 109 3.38 -10.45 7.17
N MET A 110 2.53 -9.45 7.39
CA MET A 110 2.03 -8.59 6.31
C MET A 110 3.11 -7.65 5.76
N LEU A 111 4.13 -7.30 6.54
CA LEU A 111 5.24 -6.44 6.06
C LEU A 111 6.51 -7.21 5.70
N ALA A 112 6.48 -8.55 5.66
CA ALA A 112 7.65 -9.36 5.30
C ALA A 112 8.05 -9.21 3.82
N GLU A 113 7.05 -9.18 2.94
CA GLU A 113 7.26 -9.55 1.53
C GLU A 113 7.66 -8.38 0.62
N ASN A 114 7.45 -7.13 1.04
CA ASN A 114 7.72 -5.94 0.24
C ASN A 114 8.43 -4.87 1.08
N SER A 115 9.73 -4.68 0.85
CA SER A 115 10.57 -3.73 1.60
C SER A 115 10.16 -2.28 1.42
N VAL A 116 9.74 -1.89 0.22
CA VAL A 116 9.30 -0.51 -0.08
C VAL A 116 8.06 -0.17 0.75
N VAL A 117 7.06 -1.05 0.73
CA VAL A 117 5.83 -0.89 1.52
C VAL A 117 6.15 -0.83 3.02
N ARG A 118 7.03 -1.72 3.50
CA ARG A 118 7.47 -1.75 4.90
C ARG A 118 8.20 -0.48 5.32
N GLU A 119 9.11 0.02 4.49
CA GLU A 119 9.87 1.24 4.76
C GLU A 119 8.95 2.45 4.85
N TRP A 120 8.04 2.62 3.89
CA TRP A 120 7.08 3.70 3.91
C TRP A 120 6.14 3.61 5.11
N PHE A 121 5.64 2.41 5.44
CA PHE A 121 4.82 2.21 6.63
C PHE A 121 5.54 2.66 7.91
N TRP A 122 6.84 2.36 8.02
CA TRP A 122 7.68 2.80 9.14
C TRP A 122 7.92 4.33 9.13
N ARG A 123 8.25 4.91 7.97
CA ARG A 123 8.47 6.36 7.81
C ARG A 123 7.24 7.17 8.18
N MET A 124 6.06 6.67 7.82
CA MET A 124 4.77 7.28 8.14
C MET A 124 4.33 7.05 9.60
N SER A 125 5.23 6.58 10.46
CA SER A 125 4.96 6.27 11.86
C SER A 125 3.81 5.28 12.10
N GLY A 126 3.58 4.39 11.12
CA GLY A 126 2.64 3.30 11.23
C GLY A 126 2.89 2.47 12.50
N ARG A 127 1.81 2.05 13.16
CA ARG A 127 1.84 1.24 14.38
C ARG A 127 0.54 0.46 14.56
N ILE A 128 0.58 -0.52 15.48
CA ILE A 128 -0.60 -1.24 15.94
C ILE A 128 -0.83 -0.94 17.42
N ALA A 129 -2.10 -0.80 17.83
CA ALA A 129 -2.48 -0.87 19.24
C ALA A 129 -3.58 -1.91 19.48
N VAL A 130 -3.44 -2.70 20.53
CA VAL A 130 -4.44 -3.70 20.92
C VAL A 130 -5.39 -3.09 21.94
N ILE A 131 -6.69 -3.23 21.70
CA ILE A 131 -7.74 -2.77 22.63
C ILE A 131 -8.03 -3.92 23.59
N GLY A 132 -7.71 -3.74 24.87
CA GLY A 132 -7.86 -4.74 25.93
C GLY A 132 -9.30 -5.17 26.15
N LYS A 133 -9.55 -6.41 26.57
CA LYS A 133 -10.92 -6.97 26.64
C LYS A 133 -11.98 -6.07 27.31
N ASP A 134 -11.61 -5.27 28.32
CA ASP A 134 -12.50 -4.38 29.10
C ASP A 134 -12.47 -2.91 28.63
N GLU A 135 -11.69 -2.60 27.59
CA GLU A 135 -11.56 -1.26 27.00
C GLU A 135 -12.56 -1.04 25.84
N VAL A 136 -12.76 0.21 25.45
CA VAL A 136 -13.48 0.62 24.25
C VAL A 136 -12.54 1.26 23.23
N THR A 137 -13.00 1.44 21.99
CA THR A 137 -12.16 1.99 20.91
C THR A 137 -11.58 3.37 21.23
N ASN A 138 -12.32 4.23 21.92
CA ASN A 138 -11.88 5.57 22.29
C ASN A 138 -10.91 5.60 23.49
N ASP A 139 -10.68 4.50 24.20
CA ASP A 139 -9.64 4.44 25.23
C ASP A 139 -8.24 4.58 24.61
N ILE A 140 -8.11 4.11 23.36
CA ILE A 140 -6.92 4.37 22.55
C ILE A 140 -6.76 5.88 22.34
N PRO A 141 -5.63 6.47 22.75
CA PRO A 141 -5.40 7.92 22.73
C PRO A 141 -5.73 8.60 21.40
N GLU A 142 -5.31 8.01 20.28
CA GLU A 142 -5.50 8.55 18.93
C GLU A 142 -6.95 8.48 18.43
N HIS A 143 -7.83 7.75 19.12
CA HIS A 143 -9.25 7.64 18.77
C HIS A 143 -10.16 8.53 19.61
N ARG A 144 -9.68 9.10 20.73
CA ARG A 144 -10.47 9.90 21.70
C ARG A 144 -11.32 11.02 21.09
N HIS A 145 -10.93 11.57 19.94
CA HIS A 145 -11.66 12.64 19.27
C HIS A 145 -12.86 12.18 18.41
N HIS A 146 -13.18 10.88 18.41
CA HIS A 146 -14.27 10.32 17.60
C HIS A 146 -15.54 10.15 18.41
N SER A 147 -16.69 10.28 17.75
CA SER A 147 -18.00 10.05 18.37
C SER A 147 -18.08 8.68 19.04
N ASP A 148 -18.73 8.64 20.22
CA ASP A 148 -18.97 7.41 20.97
C ASP A 148 -19.96 6.44 20.29
N LEU A 149 -20.64 6.89 19.21
CA LEU A 149 -21.50 6.04 18.39
C LEU A 149 -20.71 4.87 17.81
N GLY A 150 -20.97 3.67 18.32
CA GLY A 150 -20.31 2.44 17.87
C GLY A 150 -18.99 2.12 18.56
N ASN A 151 -18.61 2.86 19.61
CA ASN A 151 -17.36 2.69 20.37
C ASN A 151 -17.16 1.25 20.92
N GLN A 152 -18.25 0.59 21.33
CA GLN A 152 -18.26 -0.82 21.73
C GLN A 152 -18.59 -1.80 20.58
N VAL A 153 -19.20 -1.32 19.49
CA VAL A 153 -19.70 -2.16 18.39
C VAL A 153 -18.58 -2.46 17.38
N THR A 154 -17.77 -1.46 17.05
CA THR A 154 -16.58 -1.60 16.22
C THR A 154 -15.33 -1.49 17.08
N ARG A 155 -14.90 -2.61 17.66
CA ARG A 155 -13.66 -2.70 18.46
C ARG A 155 -12.42 -2.75 17.58
N GLY A 156 -12.07 -1.60 17.01
CA GLY A 156 -10.89 -1.44 16.17
C GLY A 156 -11.10 -0.49 15.00
N ARG A 157 -10.01 0.14 14.56
CA ARG A 157 -9.98 1.09 13.43
C ARG A 157 -8.72 0.93 12.61
N SER A 158 -8.74 1.41 11.37
CA SER A 158 -7.55 1.42 10.51
C SER A 158 -6.80 2.73 10.65
N ALA A 159 -5.48 2.68 10.47
CA ALA A 159 -4.66 3.87 10.45
C ALA A 159 -5.06 4.85 9.32
N THR A 160 -4.82 6.13 9.56
CA THR A 160 -4.87 7.20 8.58
C THR A 160 -3.52 7.92 8.53
N TYR A 161 -3.34 8.86 7.60
CA TYR A 161 -2.14 9.68 7.56
C TYR A 161 -1.89 10.49 8.84
N HIS A 162 -2.96 11.01 9.45
CA HIS A 162 -2.87 11.83 10.66
C HIS A 162 -2.80 10.99 11.93
N ASN A 163 -3.48 9.84 11.94
CA ASN A 163 -3.47 8.90 13.06
C ASN A 163 -2.92 7.56 12.57
N PRO A 164 -1.58 7.37 12.53
CA PRO A 164 -0.99 6.20 11.90
C PRO A 164 -1.04 4.93 12.77
N VAL A 165 -2.14 4.72 13.50
CA VAL A 165 -2.39 3.54 14.35
C VAL A 165 -3.56 2.70 13.85
N SER A 166 -3.32 1.41 13.66
CA SER A 166 -4.39 0.42 13.43
C SER A 166 -4.68 -0.34 14.70
N THR A 167 -5.96 -0.61 14.99
CA THR A 167 -6.38 -1.25 16.22
C THR A 167 -7.34 -2.39 16.00
N ALA A 168 -7.31 -3.36 16.91
CA ALA A 168 -8.30 -4.44 16.97
C ALA A 168 -8.47 -4.88 18.43
N GLY A 169 -9.68 -5.32 18.77
CA GLY A 169 -10.00 -5.90 20.07
C GLY A 169 -9.21 -7.17 20.36
N GLU A 170 -8.78 -7.32 21.61
CA GLU A 170 -8.11 -8.50 22.14
C GLU A 170 -8.91 -9.78 21.84
N GLU A 171 -10.23 -9.73 21.96
CA GLU A 171 -11.12 -10.86 21.66
C GLU A 171 -11.03 -11.33 20.21
N ASN A 172 -10.81 -10.38 19.28
CA ASN A 172 -10.59 -10.70 17.89
C ASN A 172 -9.16 -11.20 17.68
N ILE A 173 -8.14 -10.55 18.22
CA ILE A 173 -6.75 -10.99 18.03
C ILE A 173 -6.53 -12.42 18.52
N LEU A 174 -7.11 -12.78 19.68
CA LEU A 174 -6.95 -14.10 20.30
C LEU A 174 -8.06 -15.11 19.96
N CYS A 175 -9.08 -14.70 19.21
CA CYS A 175 -10.21 -15.56 18.83
C CYS A 175 -11.00 -16.12 20.02
N TYR A 176 -11.34 -15.25 20.96
CA TYR A 176 -12.23 -15.60 22.07
C TYR A 176 -13.60 -16.04 21.55
N GLN A 177 -14.28 -16.91 22.31
CA GLN A 177 -15.59 -17.43 21.92
C GLN A 177 -16.65 -16.33 21.77
N LYS A 178 -16.58 -15.28 22.59
CA LYS A 178 -17.52 -14.14 22.59
C LYS A 178 -17.22 -13.07 21.53
N ASP A 179 -16.22 -13.27 20.67
CA ASP A 179 -15.90 -12.33 19.59
C ASP A 179 -17.04 -12.24 18.56
N ARG A 180 -17.66 -11.06 18.45
CA ARG A 180 -18.75 -10.80 17.48
C ARG A 180 -18.28 -10.94 16.02
N ASN A 181 -16.99 -10.73 15.77
CA ASN A 181 -16.36 -10.82 14.46
C ASN A 181 -15.48 -12.07 14.32
N ARG A 182 -15.80 -13.16 15.04
CA ARG A 182 -15.00 -14.41 15.09
C ARG A 182 -14.68 -15.02 13.73
N GLN A 183 -15.52 -14.77 12.73
CA GLN A 183 -15.42 -15.37 11.39
C GLN A 183 -14.45 -14.64 10.45
N LYS A 184 -13.87 -13.50 10.85
CA LYS A 184 -12.90 -12.73 10.05
C LYS A 184 -11.73 -12.22 10.88
N ASP A 185 -10.58 -11.94 10.27
CA ASP A 185 -9.42 -11.38 10.99
C ASP A 185 -9.41 -9.85 10.89
N MET A 186 -9.88 -9.19 11.95
CA MET A 186 -10.04 -7.73 11.94
C MET A 186 -8.69 -7.01 11.94
N MET A 187 -7.65 -7.61 12.54
CA MET A 187 -6.32 -7.03 12.52
C MET A 187 -5.73 -7.08 11.10
N VAL A 188 -5.87 -8.20 10.38
CA VAL A 188 -5.49 -8.28 8.95
C VAL A 188 -6.23 -7.24 8.14
N ARG A 189 -7.55 -7.09 8.33
CA ARG A 189 -8.36 -6.10 7.61
C ARG A 189 -7.90 -4.66 7.87
N HIS A 190 -7.75 -4.27 9.13
CA HIS A 190 -7.35 -2.90 9.48
C HIS A 190 -5.92 -2.61 9.07
N LEU A 191 -5.00 -3.56 9.25
CA LEU A 191 -3.63 -3.41 8.80
C LEU A 191 -3.52 -3.38 7.27
N SER A 192 -4.39 -4.07 6.53
CA SER A 192 -4.43 -3.99 5.07
C SER A 192 -4.76 -2.57 4.60
N LYS A 193 -5.75 -1.93 5.21
CA LYS A 193 -6.07 -0.52 4.92
C LYS A 193 -4.93 0.42 5.30
N ALA A 194 -4.25 0.16 6.41
CA ALA A 194 -3.08 0.93 6.80
C ALA A 194 -1.89 0.72 5.84
N ILE A 195 -1.67 -0.50 5.36
CA ILE A 195 -0.65 -0.81 4.34
C ILE A 195 -0.95 -0.09 3.04
N TYR A 196 -2.23 -0.01 2.65
CA TYR A 196 -2.64 0.78 1.50
C TYR A 196 -2.17 2.24 1.66
N VAL A 197 -2.60 2.91 2.74
CA VAL A 197 -2.43 4.37 2.88
C VAL A 197 -1.01 4.76 3.27
N LEU A 198 -0.41 4.06 4.24
CA LEU A 198 0.90 4.41 4.79
C LEU A 198 2.08 3.77 4.04
N GLY A 199 1.82 2.78 3.20
CA GLY A 199 2.85 1.99 2.53
C GLY A 199 2.74 2.03 1.00
N ALA A 200 1.75 1.35 0.44
CA ALA A 200 1.67 1.10 -1.00
C ALA A 200 1.37 2.36 -1.81
N ALA A 201 0.39 3.18 -1.40
CA ALA A 201 -0.02 4.37 -2.12
C ALA A 201 1.06 5.45 -2.17
N VAL A 202 1.86 5.57 -1.10
CA VAL A 202 2.99 6.52 -1.01
C VAL A 202 4.28 5.95 -1.57
N GLY A 203 4.50 4.64 -1.44
CA GLY A 203 5.78 4.02 -1.74
C GLY A 203 5.94 3.43 -3.12
N ILE A 204 4.84 3.09 -3.80
CA ILE A 204 4.86 2.47 -5.12
C ILE A 204 4.21 3.41 -6.13
N GLN A 205 5.03 4.02 -6.99
CA GLN A 205 4.58 4.96 -8.01
C GLN A 205 3.47 4.36 -8.88
N GLY A 206 2.35 5.08 -9.00
CA GLY A 206 1.21 4.69 -9.81
C GLY A 206 0.38 3.51 -9.30
N TRP A 207 0.73 2.90 -8.16
CA TRP A 207 -0.02 1.76 -7.61
C TRP A 207 -1.44 2.15 -7.18
N ASP A 208 -1.60 3.29 -6.49
CA ASP A 208 -2.93 3.80 -6.07
C ASP A 208 -3.84 4.08 -7.28
N GLY A 209 -3.29 4.62 -8.37
CA GLY A 209 -4.03 4.85 -9.61
C GLY A 209 -4.54 3.54 -10.23
N ARG A 210 -3.68 2.51 -10.31
CA ARG A 210 -4.07 1.17 -10.79
C ARG A 210 -5.12 0.51 -9.89
N MET A 211 -4.99 0.66 -8.57
CA MET A 211 -5.97 0.14 -7.61
C MET A 211 -7.34 0.81 -7.74
N ARG A 212 -7.38 2.13 -7.92
CA ARG A 212 -8.63 2.87 -8.18
C ARG A 212 -9.25 2.49 -9.52
N ALA A 213 -8.44 2.26 -10.55
CA ALA A 213 -8.93 1.79 -11.84
C ALA A 213 -9.56 0.39 -11.73
N ALA A 214 -8.91 -0.55 -11.03
CA ALA A 214 -9.46 -1.87 -10.77
C ALA A 214 -10.78 -1.80 -9.97
N TYR A 215 -10.84 -0.97 -8.94
CA TYR A 215 -12.07 -0.74 -8.17
C TYR A 215 -13.20 -0.16 -9.03
N ALA A 216 -12.89 0.83 -9.88
CA ALA A 216 -13.88 1.43 -10.78
C ALA A 216 -14.39 0.42 -11.82
N HIS A 217 -13.49 -0.42 -12.36
CA HIS A 217 -13.85 -1.53 -13.24
C HIS A 217 -14.79 -2.52 -12.54
N ALA A 218 -14.42 -3.02 -11.35
CA ALA A 218 -15.24 -3.93 -10.56
C ALA A 218 -16.63 -3.36 -10.27
N LYS A 219 -16.72 -2.08 -9.90
CA LYS A 219 -17.98 -1.40 -9.65
C LYS A 219 -18.83 -1.29 -10.93
N LYS A 220 -18.22 -0.99 -12.07
CA LYS A 220 -18.90 -0.87 -13.38
C LYS A 220 -19.45 -2.22 -13.88
N THR A 221 -18.70 -3.31 -13.66
CA THR A 221 -19.08 -4.66 -14.11
C THR A 221 -19.93 -5.42 -13.09
N GLY A 222 -20.21 -4.83 -11.93
CA GLY A 222 -21.05 -5.42 -10.89
C GLY A 222 -20.35 -6.51 -10.08
N LEU A 223 -19.02 -6.58 -10.12
CA LEU A 223 -18.25 -7.46 -9.25
C LEU A 223 -18.44 -7.07 -7.79
N PHE A 224 -18.50 -8.09 -6.91
CA PHE A 224 -18.69 -7.93 -5.47
C PHE A 224 -19.91 -7.09 -5.05
N LYS A 225 -20.94 -7.00 -5.92
CA LYS A 225 -22.19 -6.32 -5.61
C LYS A 225 -22.77 -6.80 -4.28
N ASP A 226 -23.30 -5.86 -3.49
CA ASP A 226 -23.92 -6.11 -2.19
C ASP A 226 -22.98 -6.76 -1.16
N THR A 227 -21.68 -6.40 -1.21
CA THR A 227 -20.68 -6.80 -0.21
C THR A 227 -19.85 -5.61 0.26
N LEU A 228 -19.09 -5.81 1.35
CA LEU A 228 -18.23 -4.77 1.92
C LEU A 228 -17.08 -4.34 0.99
N PHE A 229 -16.69 -5.17 0.02
CA PHE A 229 -15.69 -4.80 -1.00
C PHE A 229 -16.05 -3.49 -1.71
N MET A 230 -17.35 -3.25 -1.95
CA MET A 230 -17.83 -2.10 -2.71
C MET A 230 -18.09 -0.84 -1.87
N LYS A 231 -17.63 -0.82 -0.61
CA LYS A 231 -17.79 0.34 0.28
C LYS A 231 -16.81 1.47 -0.04
N SER A 232 -15.55 1.15 -0.34
CA SER A 232 -14.49 2.10 -0.68
C SER A 232 -13.33 1.37 -1.38
N VAL A 233 -12.43 2.10 -2.04
CA VAL A 233 -11.24 1.48 -2.65
C VAL A 233 -10.33 0.81 -1.60
N GLN A 234 -10.27 1.33 -0.39
CA GLN A 234 -9.54 0.71 0.72
C GLN A 234 -10.24 -0.53 1.25
N ASP A 235 -11.58 -0.56 1.27
CA ASP A 235 -12.35 -1.77 1.58
C ASP A 235 -12.17 -2.84 0.50
N PHE A 236 -12.18 -2.46 -0.77
CA PHE A 236 -11.93 -3.34 -1.90
C PHE A 236 -10.58 -4.05 -1.76
N PHE A 237 -9.51 -3.30 -1.48
CA PHE A 237 -8.19 -3.87 -1.20
C PHE A 237 -8.21 -4.75 0.05
N ALA A 238 -8.71 -4.26 1.19
CA ALA A 238 -8.63 -4.98 2.46
C ALA A 238 -9.44 -6.28 2.48
N GLU A 239 -10.65 -6.28 1.91
CA GLU A 239 -11.45 -7.50 1.79
C GLU A 239 -10.81 -8.48 0.80
N GLY A 240 -10.19 -7.97 -0.28
CA GLY A 240 -9.38 -8.77 -1.19
C GLY A 240 -8.19 -9.43 -0.48
N VAL A 241 -7.48 -8.71 0.38
CA VAL A 241 -6.38 -9.26 1.18
C VAL A 241 -6.88 -10.33 2.16
N GLN A 242 -8.04 -10.13 2.78
CA GLN A 242 -8.65 -11.17 3.60
C GLN A 242 -8.90 -12.46 2.80
N SER A 243 -9.42 -12.34 1.58
CA SER A 243 -9.59 -13.50 0.68
C SER A 243 -8.24 -14.08 0.27
N TYR A 244 -7.26 -13.24 -0.06
CA TYR A 244 -5.90 -13.65 -0.42
C TYR A 244 -5.17 -14.44 0.68
N PHE A 245 -5.47 -14.17 1.95
CA PHE A 245 -4.95 -14.94 3.09
C PHE A 245 -5.92 -16.01 3.62
N ASN A 246 -7.05 -16.23 2.93
CA ASN A 246 -8.08 -17.21 3.30
C ASN A 246 -8.64 -16.98 4.72
N VAL A 247 -8.77 -15.72 5.13
CA VAL A 247 -9.36 -15.28 6.41
C VAL A 247 -10.66 -14.51 6.25
N GLN A 248 -11.16 -14.41 5.02
CA GLN A 248 -12.47 -13.86 4.73
C GLN A 248 -13.58 -14.85 5.11
N THR A 249 -14.74 -14.31 5.51
CA THR A 249 -15.95 -15.10 5.76
C THR A 249 -16.67 -15.41 4.46
N TYR A 250 -16.96 -16.69 4.22
CA TYR A 250 -17.77 -17.13 3.07
C TYR A 250 -19.27 -16.97 3.34
N ARG A 251 -19.99 -16.46 2.34
CA ARG A 251 -21.45 -16.57 2.21
C ARG A 251 -21.77 -16.94 0.77
N ALA A 252 -22.66 -17.92 0.58
CA ALA A 252 -23.05 -18.37 -0.77
C ALA A 252 -23.72 -17.26 -1.58
N LYS A 253 -24.45 -16.35 -0.92
CA LYS A 253 -25.06 -15.16 -1.50
C LYS A 253 -24.56 -13.92 -0.76
N PRO A 254 -24.37 -12.77 -1.45
CA PRO A 254 -24.09 -11.50 -0.80
C PRO A 254 -25.14 -11.14 0.26
N ASP A 255 -24.69 -10.70 1.45
CA ASP A 255 -25.56 -10.32 2.58
C ASP A 255 -25.38 -8.86 3.02
N GLY A 256 -24.81 -8.01 2.15
CA GLY A 256 -24.45 -6.63 2.44
C GLY A 256 -23.06 -6.48 3.07
N VAL A 257 -22.46 -7.57 3.56
CA VAL A 257 -21.13 -7.56 4.18
C VAL A 257 -20.19 -8.55 3.51
N HIS A 258 -20.62 -9.80 3.40
CA HIS A 258 -19.84 -10.94 2.93
C HIS A 258 -20.37 -11.44 1.60
N GLY A 259 -19.60 -12.30 0.94
CA GLY A 259 -19.98 -12.91 -0.33
C GLY A 259 -19.20 -14.20 -0.60
N PRO A 260 -19.29 -14.74 -1.83
CA PRO A 260 -18.75 -16.07 -2.15
C PRO A 260 -17.22 -16.07 -2.32
N ILE A 261 -16.59 -14.91 -2.48
CA ILE A 261 -15.17 -14.80 -2.81
C ILE A 261 -14.33 -14.69 -1.53
N ALA A 262 -14.16 -15.81 -0.83
CA ALA A 262 -13.51 -15.86 0.49
C ALA A 262 -12.10 -16.49 0.51
N THR A 263 -11.58 -16.95 -0.63
CA THR A 263 -10.27 -17.63 -0.73
C THR A 263 -9.38 -17.03 -1.81
N ARG A 264 -8.07 -17.26 -1.69
CA ARG A 264 -7.05 -16.82 -2.65
C ARG A 264 -7.32 -17.37 -4.05
N GLY A 265 -7.70 -18.65 -4.10
CA GLY A 265 -8.07 -19.34 -5.35
C GLY A 265 -9.28 -18.70 -5.99
N ALA A 266 -10.38 -18.55 -5.25
CA ALA A 266 -11.60 -17.91 -5.77
C ALA A 266 -11.34 -16.49 -6.27
N LEU A 267 -10.59 -15.69 -5.50
CA LEU A 267 -10.25 -14.31 -5.88
C LEU A 267 -9.46 -14.26 -7.21
N LYS A 268 -8.46 -15.14 -7.37
CA LYS A 268 -7.63 -15.19 -8.59
C LYS A 268 -8.45 -15.35 -9.88
N TYR A 269 -9.50 -16.17 -9.83
CA TYR A 269 -10.36 -16.42 -10.99
C TYR A 269 -11.48 -15.39 -11.15
N TYR A 270 -12.01 -14.89 -10.03
CA TYR A 270 -13.15 -13.97 -10.03
C TYR A 270 -12.75 -12.54 -10.41
N ASP A 271 -11.65 -12.04 -9.84
CA ASP A 271 -11.11 -10.71 -10.12
C ASP A 271 -9.57 -10.78 -10.20
N PRO A 272 -9.02 -11.11 -11.38
CA PRO A 272 -7.57 -11.21 -11.59
C PRO A 272 -6.85 -9.87 -11.43
N ASP A 273 -7.52 -8.73 -11.66
CA ASP A 273 -6.91 -7.41 -11.52
C ASP A 273 -6.63 -7.11 -10.05
N LEU A 274 -7.63 -7.26 -9.18
CA LEU A 274 -7.46 -7.14 -7.73
C LEU A 274 -6.45 -8.16 -7.21
N TYR A 275 -6.52 -9.42 -7.66
CA TYR A 275 -5.57 -10.45 -7.26
C TYR A 275 -4.12 -10.07 -7.57
N ASN A 276 -3.85 -9.56 -8.77
CA ASN A 276 -2.50 -9.20 -9.21
C ASN A 276 -1.96 -7.98 -8.46
N LEU A 277 -2.81 -6.99 -8.18
CA LEU A 277 -2.42 -5.83 -7.36
C LEU A 277 -2.10 -6.21 -5.91
N ILE A 278 -2.85 -7.15 -5.32
CA ILE A 278 -2.54 -7.71 -3.99
C ILE A 278 -1.25 -8.51 -4.03
N LYS A 279 -1.04 -9.33 -5.08
CA LYS A 279 0.19 -10.13 -5.26
C LYS A 279 1.44 -9.26 -5.41
N GLU A 280 1.33 -8.02 -5.91
CA GLU A 280 2.45 -7.07 -5.94
C GLU A 280 2.91 -6.65 -4.54
N ILE A 281 1.97 -6.58 -3.59
CA ILE A 281 2.25 -6.29 -2.17
C ILE A 281 2.71 -7.55 -1.42
N PHE A 282 2.11 -8.71 -1.72
CA PHE A 282 2.41 -9.99 -1.08
C PHE A 282 2.84 -11.09 -2.09
N PRO A 283 4.04 -10.95 -2.70
CA PRO A 283 4.52 -11.82 -3.78
C PRO A 283 5.11 -13.17 -3.36
N CYS A 284 5.52 -13.33 -2.10
CA CYS A 284 6.24 -14.51 -1.61
C CYS A 284 5.37 -15.75 -1.45
N ALA A 285 4.04 -15.59 -1.53
CA ALA A 285 3.09 -16.66 -1.28
C ALA A 285 3.31 -17.33 0.10
N ASN A 286 3.67 -16.55 1.13
CA ASN A 286 3.68 -17.09 2.49
C ASN A 286 2.26 -17.57 2.87
N THR A 287 2.22 -18.56 3.76
CA THR A 287 0.96 -19.10 4.32
C THR A 287 0.67 -18.41 5.64
N TYR A 288 -0.46 -17.72 5.73
CA TYR A 288 -0.88 -17.07 6.97
C TYR A 288 -1.39 -18.09 7.98
N LEU A 289 -0.90 -18.00 9.22
CA LEU A 289 -1.41 -18.81 10.33
C LEU A 289 -2.66 -18.13 10.90
N LYS A 290 -3.83 -18.77 10.76
CA LYS A 290 -5.11 -18.20 11.18
C LYS A 290 -5.22 -18.15 12.70
N ARG A 291 -5.69 -17.01 13.24
CA ARG A 291 -5.78 -16.76 14.70
C ARG A 291 -6.48 -17.84 15.53
N CYS A 292 -7.55 -18.45 14.99
CA CYS A 292 -8.37 -19.47 15.67
C CYS A 292 -7.86 -20.91 15.52
N GLN A 293 -6.85 -21.13 14.67
CA GLN A 293 -6.28 -22.45 14.36
C GLN A 293 -4.79 -22.52 14.71
N SER A 294 -4.22 -21.41 15.19
CA SER A 294 -2.79 -21.30 15.38
C SER A 294 -2.39 -21.70 16.80
N HIS A 295 -1.29 -22.43 16.87
CA HIS A 295 -0.49 -22.56 18.09
C HIS A 295 0.49 -21.38 18.14
N ARG A 296 0.45 -20.57 19.20
CA ARG A 296 1.19 -19.29 19.29
C ARG A 296 2.70 -19.43 19.09
N ASN A 297 3.26 -20.57 19.50
CA ASN A 297 4.65 -20.96 19.23
C ASN A 297 4.98 -21.08 17.73
N LEU A 298 4.04 -21.51 16.87
CA LEU A 298 4.25 -21.55 15.42
C LEU A 298 4.32 -20.15 14.80
N GLU A 299 3.57 -19.19 15.34
CA GLU A 299 3.59 -17.80 14.88
C GLU A 299 4.95 -17.15 15.10
N GLN A 300 5.59 -17.45 16.23
CA GLN A 300 6.92 -16.95 16.57
C GLN A 300 7.99 -17.59 15.68
N ASN A 301 7.88 -18.90 15.46
CA ASN A 301 8.89 -19.68 14.73
C ASN A 301 8.70 -19.70 13.21
N GLN A 302 7.62 -19.10 12.69
CA GLN A 302 7.38 -19.08 11.26
C GLN A 302 8.48 -18.31 10.53
N LYS A 303 9.28 -19.04 9.75
CA LYS A 303 10.21 -18.48 8.76
C LYS A 303 9.40 -17.92 7.59
N LEU A 304 9.46 -16.62 7.41
CA LEU A 304 8.80 -15.92 6.32
C LEU A 304 9.78 -15.71 5.18
N ARG A 305 9.31 -15.94 3.96
CA ARG A 305 9.99 -15.44 2.78
C ARG A 305 9.79 -13.93 2.71
N GLU A 306 10.82 -13.21 2.30
CA GLU A 306 10.85 -11.75 2.34
C GLU A 306 11.33 -11.16 1.02
N ASN A 307 10.89 -9.93 0.74
CA ASN A 307 11.29 -9.16 -0.43
C ASN A 307 11.24 -9.97 -1.73
N CYS A 308 10.26 -10.86 -1.86
CA CYS A 308 10.18 -11.72 -3.04
C CYS A 308 9.76 -10.88 -4.22
N GLU A 309 10.34 -11.18 -5.37
CA GLU A 309 9.83 -10.58 -6.60
C GLU A 309 8.54 -11.28 -7.01
N PRO A 310 7.51 -10.55 -7.49
CA PRO A 310 6.34 -11.16 -8.06
C PRO A 310 6.79 -12.08 -9.20
N LYS A 311 6.55 -13.39 -9.09
CA LYS A 311 6.74 -14.33 -10.22
C LYS A 311 5.98 -13.77 -11.42
N GLY A 312 6.74 -13.32 -12.43
CA GLY A 312 6.33 -12.37 -13.47
C GLY A 312 7.42 -11.32 -13.81
N ARG A 313 8.38 -11.07 -12.90
CA ARG A 313 9.69 -10.44 -13.19
C ARG A 313 10.81 -11.46 -13.46
N HIS A 314 10.48 -12.62 -14.04
CA HIS A 314 11.50 -13.60 -14.44
C HIS A 314 12.24 -13.10 -15.67
N ASP A 315 13.11 -12.11 -15.46
CA ASP A 315 14.30 -11.90 -16.30
C ASP A 315 15.38 -11.05 -15.62
N LEU A 316 15.39 -10.92 -14.29
CA LEU A 316 16.54 -10.32 -13.59
C LEU A 316 16.88 -11.07 -12.28
N ILE A 317 18.00 -11.80 -12.36
CA ILE A 317 18.88 -12.24 -11.27
C ILE A 317 18.61 -13.64 -10.68
N TYR A 318 19.36 -14.62 -11.21
CA TYR A 318 19.81 -15.81 -10.47
C TYR A 318 21.32 -15.63 -10.19
N ASP A 319 21.73 -15.92 -8.96
CA ASP A 319 23.11 -16.03 -8.50
C ASP A 319 23.95 -14.73 -8.32
N GLY A 320 23.51 -13.86 -7.41
CA GLY A 320 24.45 -13.07 -6.58
C GLY A 320 25.41 -12.10 -7.27
N LYS A 321 25.21 -11.72 -8.55
CA LYS A 321 26.04 -10.74 -9.25
C LYS A 321 25.20 -9.72 -10.02
N ILE A 322 25.03 -8.53 -9.44
CA ILE A 322 24.73 -7.32 -10.23
C ILE A 322 26.03 -6.96 -10.97
N ARG A 323 26.11 -7.16 -12.28
CA ARG A 323 27.20 -6.60 -13.10
C ARG A 323 26.64 -5.64 -14.15
N CYS A 324 26.06 -4.55 -13.66
CA CYS A 324 26.13 -3.29 -14.39
C CYS A 324 27.25 -2.44 -13.78
N HIS A 325 28.38 -2.35 -14.48
CA HIS A 325 29.45 -1.39 -14.19
C HIS A 325 30.14 -1.04 -15.50
N ASP A 326 30.76 0.12 -15.53
CA ASP A 326 31.64 0.50 -16.63
C ASP A 326 32.92 -0.33 -16.57
N LYS A 327 33.33 -0.86 -17.71
CA LYS A 327 34.53 -1.70 -17.87
C LYS A 327 35.78 -0.89 -18.18
N LYS A 328 35.63 0.42 -18.47
CA LYS A 328 36.74 1.31 -18.79
C LYS A 328 36.69 2.55 -17.88
N PRO A 329 37.85 3.00 -17.38
CA PRO A 329 37.91 4.16 -16.49
C PRO A 329 37.51 5.49 -17.18
N GLY A 330 37.60 5.58 -18.51
CA GLY A 330 37.23 6.78 -19.28
C GLY A 330 35.72 6.95 -19.56
N CYS A 331 34.85 6.07 -19.05
CA CYS A 331 33.45 6.03 -19.45
C CYS A 331 32.63 7.27 -19.07
N GLU A 332 32.91 7.90 -17.93
CA GLU A 332 32.24 9.14 -17.50
C GLU A 332 32.58 10.33 -18.41
N PHE A 333 33.84 10.43 -18.80
CA PHE A 333 34.31 11.45 -19.74
C PHE A 333 33.70 11.26 -21.13
N TRP A 334 33.71 10.02 -21.64
CA TRP A 334 33.15 9.71 -22.95
C TRP A 334 31.62 9.87 -22.98
N SER A 335 30.91 9.52 -21.90
CA SER A 335 29.47 9.82 -21.82
C SER A 335 29.19 11.32 -21.81
N GLY A 336 30.00 12.11 -21.10
CA GLY A 336 29.90 13.58 -21.11
C GLY A 336 30.28 14.23 -22.45
N SER A 337 30.92 13.48 -23.35
CA SER A 337 31.37 13.93 -24.68
C SER A 337 30.50 13.34 -25.81
N ASN A 338 29.23 13.03 -25.54
CA ASN A 338 28.25 12.46 -26.48
C ASN A 338 28.66 11.14 -27.17
N GLN A 339 29.64 10.40 -26.65
CA GLN A 339 30.07 9.15 -27.27
C GLN A 339 29.00 8.04 -27.15
N CYS A 340 28.06 8.17 -26.21
CA CYS A 340 26.94 7.23 -26.11
C CYS A 340 26.04 7.24 -27.36
N THR A 341 25.98 8.36 -28.09
CA THR A 341 25.23 8.51 -29.34
C THR A 341 26.12 8.41 -30.57
N GLU A 342 27.35 8.92 -30.51
CA GLU A 342 28.28 8.91 -31.66
C GLU A 342 29.04 7.59 -31.83
N ASN A 343 29.30 6.86 -30.74
CA ASN A 343 29.99 5.57 -30.76
C ASN A 343 29.25 4.52 -29.90
N PRO A 344 27.99 4.22 -30.24
CA PRO A 344 27.10 3.43 -29.39
C PRO A 344 27.59 2.00 -29.19
N THR A 345 28.18 1.38 -30.22
CA THR A 345 28.63 -0.02 -30.17
C THR A 345 29.78 -0.24 -29.17
N PHE A 346 30.72 0.69 -29.11
CA PHE A 346 31.80 0.63 -28.12
C PHE A 346 31.28 0.97 -26.72
N MET A 347 30.50 2.04 -26.62
CA MET A 347 29.98 2.54 -25.36
C MET A 347 28.99 1.56 -24.70
N GLU A 348 28.21 0.83 -25.48
CA GLU A 348 27.36 -0.26 -24.97
C GLU A 348 28.19 -1.42 -24.42
N LYS A 349 29.34 -1.75 -25.01
CA LYS A 349 30.15 -2.87 -24.52
C LYS A 349 30.99 -2.50 -23.30
N ALA A 350 31.48 -1.26 -23.27
CA ALA A 350 32.46 -0.77 -22.31
C ALA A 350 31.88 0.11 -21.20
N CYS A 351 30.83 0.89 -21.48
CA CYS A 351 30.38 2.02 -20.67
C CYS A 351 28.86 2.00 -20.36
N LYS A 352 28.35 0.80 -20.04
CA LYS A 352 26.91 0.54 -19.85
C LYS A 352 26.27 1.38 -18.75
N LYS A 353 27.00 1.68 -17.68
CA LYS A 353 26.49 2.47 -16.55
C LYS A 353 26.52 3.96 -16.92
N SER A 354 27.65 4.45 -17.42
CA SER A 354 27.84 5.86 -17.80
C SER A 354 26.91 6.29 -18.95
N CYS A 355 26.60 5.40 -19.89
CA CYS A 355 25.62 5.68 -20.94
C CYS A 355 24.17 5.40 -20.55
N HIS A 356 23.90 5.13 -19.27
CA HIS A 356 22.57 4.82 -18.75
C HIS A 356 21.87 3.62 -19.41
N ILE A 357 22.64 2.77 -20.10
CA ILE A 357 22.17 1.55 -20.79
C ILE A 357 21.73 0.49 -19.76
N CYS A 358 22.19 0.60 -18.52
CA CYS A 358 21.84 -0.33 -17.45
C CYS A 358 20.40 -0.26 -16.93
N ILE A 359 19.48 0.31 -17.69
CA ILE A 359 18.04 0.26 -17.44
C ILE A 359 17.42 -0.44 -18.64
N ALA A 360 17.12 -1.72 -18.49
CA ALA A 360 16.45 -2.48 -19.54
C ALA A 360 14.93 -2.31 -19.41
N ASP A 361 14.39 -1.20 -19.90
CA ASP A 361 13.16 -1.32 -20.68
C ASP A 361 13.60 -1.46 -22.13
N ARG A 362 13.76 -2.70 -22.61
CA ARG A 362 14.11 -2.98 -24.01
C ARG A 362 13.04 -2.51 -25.00
N ASN A 363 11.91 -2.00 -24.50
CA ASN A 363 10.84 -1.38 -25.27
C ASN A 363 10.69 0.13 -24.97
N CYS A 364 11.76 0.77 -24.45
CA CYS A 364 11.83 2.21 -24.32
C CYS A 364 12.30 2.86 -25.62
N PHE A 365 11.39 2.91 -26.59
CA PHE A 365 11.59 3.67 -27.81
C PHE A 365 10.27 4.26 -28.25
N ASP A 366 10.34 5.32 -29.03
CA ASP A 366 9.16 5.89 -29.67
C ASP A 366 8.77 5.02 -30.87
N LYS A 367 7.54 4.54 -30.87
CA LYS A 367 6.94 3.80 -31.99
C LYS A 367 6.56 4.72 -33.14
N HIS A 368 6.48 6.03 -32.90
CA HIS A 368 6.10 7.00 -33.91
C HIS A 368 7.15 8.11 -34.11
N LYS A 369 7.49 8.39 -35.37
CA LYS A 369 8.52 9.40 -35.74
C LYS A 369 8.22 10.84 -35.30
N LYS A 370 6.97 11.13 -34.88
CA LYS A 370 6.55 12.47 -34.41
C LYS A 370 6.52 12.60 -32.88
N CYS A 371 6.90 11.56 -32.14
CA CYS A 371 6.83 11.55 -30.69
C CYS A 371 7.59 12.71 -30.03
N GLU A 372 8.76 13.08 -30.54
CA GLU A 372 9.54 14.21 -30.00
C GLU A 372 8.80 15.55 -30.20
N HIS A 373 8.19 15.74 -31.37
CA HIS A 373 7.42 16.94 -31.68
C HIS A 373 6.18 17.06 -30.78
N TRP A 374 5.46 15.96 -30.58
CA TRP A 374 4.29 15.90 -29.72
C TRP A 374 4.65 16.11 -28.24
N ALA A 375 5.76 15.53 -27.79
CA ALA A 375 6.27 15.75 -26.45
C ALA A 375 6.59 17.24 -26.22
N LYS A 376 7.27 17.91 -27.16
CA LYS A 376 7.55 19.36 -27.11
C LYS A 376 6.29 20.24 -27.08
N ARG A 377 5.15 19.72 -27.54
CA ARG A 377 3.85 20.41 -27.52
C ARG A 377 3.00 20.09 -26.29
N GLY A 378 3.52 19.30 -25.35
CA GLY A 378 2.83 18.98 -24.09
C GLY A 378 1.89 17.77 -24.16
N GLU A 379 1.92 17.00 -25.25
CA GLU A 379 1.03 15.84 -25.44
C GLU A 379 1.27 14.73 -24.42
N CYS A 380 2.45 14.67 -23.79
CA CYS A 380 2.76 13.71 -22.73
C CYS A 380 1.76 13.79 -21.56
N SER A 381 1.24 14.98 -21.28
CA SER A 381 0.25 15.19 -20.22
C SER A 381 -1.17 15.23 -20.77
N ALA A 382 -1.37 15.79 -21.97
CA ALA A 382 -2.70 15.96 -22.57
C ALA A 382 -3.26 14.67 -23.18
N ASN A 383 -2.40 13.80 -23.71
CA ASN A 383 -2.77 12.56 -24.39
C ASN A 383 -1.94 11.38 -23.89
N ILE A 384 -1.87 11.27 -22.56
CA ILE A 384 -0.97 10.37 -21.84
C ILE A 384 -1.15 8.89 -22.23
N ILE A 385 -2.35 8.44 -22.58
CA ILE A 385 -2.60 7.04 -22.97
C ILE A 385 -1.88 6.70 -24.27
N PHE A 386 -2.01 7.55 -25.29
CA PHE A 386 -1.34 7.36 -26.56
C PHE A 386 0.18 7.58 -26.41
N MET A 387 0.57 8.65 -25.73
CA MET A 387 1.99 8.97 -25.56
C MET A 387 2.73 7.94 -24.70
N ALA A 388 2.07 7.31 -23.72
CA ALA A 388 2.64 6.22 -22.93
C ALA A 388 2.63 4.86 -23.66
N ALA A 389 1.85 4.71 -24.72
CA ALA A 389 1.86 3.51 -25.56
C ALA A 389 2.90 3.60 -26.68
N ASP A 390 3.06 4.79 -27.28
CA ASP A 390 3.75 4.98 -28.54
C ASP A 390 4.92 5.96 -28.49
N CYS A 391 5.01 6.81 -27.47
CA CYS A 391 6.00 7.90 -27.36
C CYS A 391 6.74 7.90 -26.03
N ARG A 392 7.06 6.70 -25.54
CA ARG A 392 7.55 6.46 -24.17
C ARG A 392 8.89 7.13 -23.92
N MET A 393 9.76 7.14 -24.92
CA MET A 393 11.10 7.73 -24.81
C MET A 393 11.03 9.26 -24.87
N SER A 394 10.31 9.82 -25.84
CA SER A 394 10.13 11.28 -25.97
C SER A 394 9.41 11.91 -24.77
N CYS A 395 8.52 11.16 -24.12
CA CYS A 395 7.80 11.62 -22.93
C CYS A 395 8.44 11.23 -21.60
N LYS A 396 9.63 10.60 -21.62
CA LYS A 396 10.36 10.17 -20.41
C LYS A 396 9.53 9.26 -19.50
N PHE A 397 8.67 8.43 -20.09
CA PHE A 397 7.93 7.38 -19.38
C PHE A 397 8.77 6.12 -19.15
N CYS A 398 9.93 6.12 -19.76
CA CYS A 398 11.13 5.32 -19.57
C CYS A 398 12.30 6.26 -19.95
#